data_AF-A0A2N9N3P8-F1
#
_entry.id   AF-A0A2N9N3P8-F1
#
_cell.length_a   1.000
_cell.length_b   1.000
_cell.length_c   1.000
_cell.angle_alpha   90.00
_cell.angle_beta   90.00
_cell.angle_gamma   90.00
#
_symmetry.space_group_name_H-M   'P 1'
#
loop_
_entity.id
_entity.type
_entity.pdbx_description
1 polymer ?
#
loop_
_entity_poly.entity_id
_entity_poly.type
_entity_poly.pdbx_seq_one_letter_code
_entity_poly.pdbx_strand_id
1 'polypeptide(L)' 'MRKPPSFSSLGDMLVESQQLYRRAMWDNQAAYVEIWLQKDALSGVLYQETAEFDVPLMVTRGYPSISYSLPKR' A
#
# COMPACT_ATOMS: atom_id res chain seq x y z
N MET A 1 11.47 -20.26 -12.10
CA MET A 1 12.83 -20.14 -11.53
C MET A 1 12.88 -18.86 -10.70
N ARG A 2 13.10 -18.93 -9.38
CA ARG A 2 13.21 -17.74 -8.50
C ARG A 2 14.66 -17.27 -8.51
N LYS A 3 14.98 -16.35 -9.42
CA LYS A 3 16.27 -15.65 -9.45
C LYS A 3 16.04 -14.22 -8.94
N PRO A 4 16.85 -13.72 -7.99
CA PRO A 4 16.81 -12.31 -7.61
C PRO A 4 17.04 -11.41 -8.82
N PRO A 5 16.43 -10.22 -8.87
CA PRO A 5 16.74 -9.25 -9.92
C PRO A 5 18.23 -8.89 -9.86
N SER A 6 18.88 -8.89 -11.01
CA SER A 6 20.30 -8.57 -11.17
C SER A 6 20.44 -7.65 -12.37
N PHE A 7 21.07 -6.49 -12.18
CA PHE A 7 21.19 -5.44 -13.19
C PHE A 7 22.56 -5.48 -13.87
N SER A 8 22.59 -5.18 -15.18
CA SER A 8 23.81 -5.14 -15.98
C SER A 8 24.67 -3.91 -15.72
N SER A 9 24.07 -2.82 -15.26
CA SER A 9 24.74 -1.57 -14.95
C SER A 9 24.09 -0.85 -13.78
N LEU A 10 24.82 0.11 -13.19
CA LEU A 10 24.26 1.01 -12.18
C LEU A 10 23.10 1.86 -12.74
N GLY A 11 23.17 2.22 -14.02
CA GLY A 11 22.11 2.97 -14.69
C GLY A 11 20.80 2.19 -14.75
N ASP A 12 20.86 0.91 -15.12
CA ASP A 12 19.69 0.03 -15.19
C ASP A 12 19.03 -0.13 -13.81
N MET A 13 19.85 -0.25 -12.75
CA MET A 13 19.37 -0.32 -11.39
C MET A 13 18.67 0.98 -10.94
N LEU A 14 19.21 2.15 -11.32
CA LEU A 14 18.63 3.45 -10.95
C LEU A 14 17.30 3.70 -11.64
N VAL A 15 17.15 3.35 -12.92
CA VAL A 15 15.89 3.48 -13.66
C VAL A 15 14.79 2.65 -13.01
N GLU A 16 15.09 1.40 -12.67
CA GLU A 16 14.14 0.50 -12.01
C GLU A 16 13.81 0.99 -10.59
N SER A 17 14.81 1.49 -9.85
CA SER A 17 14.59 2.05 -8.52
C SER A 17 13.72 3.31 -8.55
N GLN A 18 13.83 4.13 -9.59
CA GLN A 18 12.98 5.30 -9.78
C GLN A 18 11.51 4.92 -9.96
N GLN A 19 11.22 3.83 -10.68
CA GLN A 19 9.84 3.34 -10.87
C GLN A 19 9.24 2.79 -9.58
N LEU A 20 10.07 2.22 -8.71
CA LEU A 20 9.66 1.68 -7.41
C LEU A 20 9.55 2.74 -6.33
N TYR A 21 10.26 3.87 -6.47
CA TYR A 21 10.25 4.93 -5.49
C TYR A 21 8.85 5.56 -5.38
N ARG A 22 8.22 5.37 -4.22
CA ARG A 22 7.02 6.08 -3.78
C ARG A 22 7.44 7.03 -2.67
N ARG A 23 7.16 8.31 -2.84
CA ARG A 23 7.37 9.29 -1.77
C ARG A 23 6.36 9.01 -0.66
N ALA A 24 6.84 8.82 0.57
CA ALA A 24 5.97 8.69 1.74
C ALA A 24 5.23 10.02 1.95
N MET A 25 4.00 10.11 1.44
CA MET A 25 3.19 11.33 1.50
C MET A 25 2.73 11.64 2.93
N TRP A 26 2.75 10.64 3.80
CA TRP A 26 2.20 10.66 5.15
C TRP A 26 3.21 11.02 6.25
N ASP A 27 4.51 11.07 5.95
CA ASP A 27 5.57 11.33 6.95
C ASP A 27 5.39 12.64 7.72
N ASN A 28 4.75 13.65 7.11
CA ASN A 28 4.51 14.97 7.69
C ASN A 28 3.02 15.27 7.97
N GLN A 29 2.15 14.27 7.97
CA GLN A 29 0.72 14.49 8.20
C GLN A 29 0.35 14.44 9.68
N ALA A 30 -0.54 15.34 10.10
CA ALA A 30 -1.00 15.46 11.48
C ALA A 30 -1.90 14.31 11.93
N ALA A 31 -2.45 13.55 10.98
CA ALA A 31 -3.35 12.44 11.23
C ALA A 31 -3.00 11.25 10.33
N TYR A 32 -3.18 10.05 10.88
CA TYR A 32 -3.01 8.79 10.17
C TYR A 32 -4.38 8.32 9.67
N VAL A 33 -4.50 8.09 8.37
CA VAL A 33 -5.76 7.71 7.70
C VAL A 33 -5.64 6.29 7.17
N GLU A 34 -6.64 5.48 7.47
CA GLU A 34 -6.79 4.14 6.93
C GLU A 34 -8.20 3.98 6.35
N ILE A 35 -8.32 3.24 5.25
CA ILE A 35 -9.61 2.94 4.62
C ILE A 35 -9.95 1.48 4.87
N TRP A 36 -11.13 1.26 5.46
CA TRP A 36 -11.61 -0.07 5.83
C TRP A 36 -12.80 -0.46 4.97
N LEU A 37 -12.71 -1.60 4.29
CA LEU A 37 -13.71 -2.08 3.36
C LEU A 37 -14.18 -3.49 3.72
N GLN A 38 -15.48 -3.69 3.89
CA GLN A 38 -16.01 -5.02 4.19
C GLN A 38 -16.17 -5.91 2.95
N LYS A 39 -16.51 -5.30 1.81
CA LYS A 39 -16.88 -6.01 0.57
C LYS A 39 -15.72 -6.05 -0.42
N ASP A 40 -15.17 -7.24 -0.62
CA ASP A 40 -14.02 -7.48 -1.49
C ASP A 40 -14.27 -7.07 -2.96
N ALA A 41 -15.51 -7.15 -3.44
CA ALA A 41 -15.87 -6.74 -4.80
C ALA A 41 -15.62 -5.24 -5.10
N LEU A 42 -15.55 -4.39 -4.07
CA LEU A 42 -15.24 -2.96 -4.23
C LEU A 42 -13.75 -2.65 -4.02
N SER A 43 -12.94 -3.63 -3.63
CA SER A 43 -11.52 -3.43 -3.35
C SER A 43 -10.76 -2.96 -4.58
N GLY A 44 -11.09 -3.48 -5.77
CA GLY A 44 -10.42 -3.09 -7.01
C GLY A 44 -10.63 -1.63 -7.37
N VAL A 45 -11.83 -1.09 -7.16
CA VAL A 45 -12.14 0.33 -7.43
C VAL A 45 -11.47 1.22 -6.39
N LEU A 46 -11.61 0.87 -5.10
CA LEU A 46 -11.03 1.68 -4.03
C LEU A 46 -9.50 1.64 -4.04
N TYR A 47 -8.88 0.53 -4.45
CA TYR A 47 -7.44 0.43 -4.53
C TYR A 47 -6.84 1.42 -5.53
N GLN A 48 -7.55 1.77 -6.61
CA GLN A 48 -7.06 2.77 -7.57
C GLN A 48 -6.89 4.13 -6.90
N GLU A 49 -7.88 4.56 -6.12
CA GLU A 49 -7.84 5.82 -5.37
C GLU A 49 -6.85 5.74 -4.20
N THR A 50 -6.88 4.65 -3.41
CA THR A 50 -6.00 4.54 -2.24
C THR A 50 -4.53 4.42 -2.61
N ALA A 51 -4.20 3.78 -3.74
CA ALA A 51 -2.84 3.65 -4.22
C ALA A 51 -2.26 4.97 -4.75
N GLU A 52 -3.09 5.87 -5.28
CA GLU A 52 -2.67 7.21 -5.71
C GLU A 52 -2.24 8.07 -4.51
N PHE A 53 -3.00 8.01 -3.42
CA PHE A 53 -2.76 8.78 -2.20
C PHE A 53 -1.87 8.07 -1.17
N ASP A 54 -1.32 6.90 -1.50
CA ASP A 54 -0.49 6.08 -0.60
C ASP A 54 -1.21 5.75 0.72
N VAL A 55 -2.54 5.57 0.68
CA VAL A 55 -3.38 5.26 1.84
C VAL A 55 -3.57 3.74 1.93
N PRO A 56 -3.39 3.13 3.11
CA PRO A 56 -3.64 1.69 3.28
C PRO A 56 -5.14 1.36 3.18
N LEU A 57 -5.46 0.36 2.35
CA LEU A 57 -6.81 -0.21 2.18
C LEU A 57 -6.90 -1.59 2.83
N MET A 58 -7.69 -1.71 3.89
CA MET A 58 -7.90 -2.94 4.65
C MET A 58 -9.24 -3.58 4.27
N VAL A 59 -9.21 -4.78 3.68
CA VAL A 59 -10.43 -5.50 3.28
C VAL A 59 -10.77 -6.60 4.29
N THR A 60 -11.85 -6.44 5.05
CA THR A 60 -12.21 -7.34 6.17
C THR A 60 -12.99 -8.60 5.76
N ARG A 61 -13.29 -8.76 4.45
CA ARG A 61 -13.90 -9.95 3.83
C ARG A 61 -15.03 -10.61 4.64
N GLY A 62 -15.88 -9.80 5.27
CA GLY A 62 -17.04 -10.29 6.03
C GLY A 62 -16.83 -10.55 7.52
N TYR A 63 -15.67 -10.25 8.11
CA TYR A 63 -15.46 -10.30 9.57
C TYR A 63 -15.29 -8.88 10.16
N PRO A 64 -16.39 -8.16 10.49
CA PRO A 64 -16.29 -6.92 11.23
C PRO A 64 -16.25 -7.22 12.73
N SER A 65 -15.07 -7.56 13.28
CA SER A 65 -14.87 -7.47 14.72
C SER A 65 -14.16 -6.15 15.03
N ILE A 66 -14.88 -5.21 15.64
CA ILE A 66 -14.35 -3.91 16.11
C ILE A 66 -13.15 -4.10 17.07
N SER A 67 -13.03 -5.27 17.68
CA SER A 67 -11.90 -5.66 18.52
C SER A 67 -10.57 -5.79 17.76
N TYR A 68 -10.58 -5.90 16.42
CA TYR A 68 -9.38 -5.90 15.59
C TYR A 68 -8.94 -4.48 15.16
N SER A 69 -9.79 -3.47 15.35
CA SER A 69 -9.57 -2.09 14.87
C SER A 69 -8.78 -1.17 15.80
N LEU A 70 -8.16 -1.71 16.85
CA LEU A 70 -7.22 -0.98 17.69
C LEU A 70 -5.82 -1.57 17.54
N PRO A 71 -4.86 -0.84 16.93
CA PRO A 71 -3.47 -1.19 17.08
C PRO A 71 -3.12 -1.04 18.58
N LYS A 72 -2.80 -2.15 19.25
CA LYS A 72 -1.98 -2.06 20.46
C LYS A 72 -0.63 -1.49 20.00
N ARG A 73 -0.32 -0.31 20.51
CA ARG A 73 0.97 0.39 20.35
C ARG A 73 2.16 -0.54 20.57
#